data_AF-A0A1H7ECT6-F1
#
_entry.id   AF-A0A1H7ECT6-F1
#
_cell.length_a   1.000
_cell.length_b   1.000
_cell.length_c   1.000
_cell.angle_alpha   90.00
_cell.angle_beta   90.00
_cell.angle_gamma   90.00
#
_symmetry.space_group_name_H-M   'P 1'
#
loop_
_entity.id
_entity.type
_entity.pdbx_description
1 polymer ?
#
loop_
_entity_poly.entity_id
_entity_poly.type
_entity_poly.pdbx_seq_one_letter_code
_entity_poly.pdbx_strand_id
1 'polypeptide(L)'
;MLEESRHKVPVALLDMLAIPGIGPRRVRMLHEALHVDSLDELREAAKAGRVRTVPGFGEKTETQILAAIDARRSKSRRFLLTEAEQRLQPLLAWLKAAPGTLGAVGAGSYRRMRDAVGDLDILVMSSDADAVMQRFERYEDIERMLTSGPTRERGIARRIARSR
;
A
#
# COMPACT_ATOMS: atom_id res chain seq x y z
N MET A 1 -41.73 -18.60 6.39
CA MET A 1 -41.18 -17.70 7.41
C MET A 1 -39.86 -18.30 7.86
N LEU A 2 -38.76 -17.91 7.21
CA LEU A 2 -37.39 -18.36 7.51
C LEU A 2 -36.58 -17.10 7.80
N GLU A 3 -36.90 -16.44 8.91
CA GLU A 3 -36.11 -15.36 9.48
C GLU A 3 -35.46 -15.88 10.76
N GLU A 4 -34.38 -16.64 10.62
CA GLU A 4 -33.55 -17.00 11.78
C GLU A 4 -32.11 -16.56 11.52
N SER A 5 -31.75 -15.48 12.22
CA SER A 5 -30.38 -15.17 12.65
C SER A 5 -29.35 -14.89 11.57
N ARG A 6 -29.61 -13.85 10.75
CA ARG A 6 -28.52 -12.96 10.28
C ARG A 6 -28.00 -12.16 11.49
N HIS A 7 -27.27 -12.81 12.39
CA HIS A 7 -26.51 -12.09 13.41
C HIS A 7 -25.65 -11.05 12.70
N LYS A 8 -25.90 -9.80 13.07
CA LYS A 8 -25.26 -8.58 12.56
C LYS A 8 -23.75 -8.73 12.73
N VAL A 9 -23.07 -9.31 11.74
CA VAL A 9 -21.63 -9.15 11.59
C VAL A 9 -21.46 -7.65 11.37
N PRO A 10 -20.85 -6.91 12.31
CA PRO A 10 -20.60 -5.49 12.12
C PRO A 10 -19.92 -5.31 10.77
N VAL A 11 -20.35 -4.33 9.97
CA VAL A 11 -19.80 -4.07 8.64
C VAL A 11 -18.27 -4.03 8.68
N ALA A 12 -17.73 -3.55 9.80
CA ALA A 12 -16.31 -3.44 10.05
C ALA A 12 -15.56 -4.80 10.16
N LEU A 13 -16.24 -5.89 10.54
CA LEU A 13 -15.69 -7.26 10.45
C LEU A 13 -15.69 -7.83 9.03
N LEU A 14 -16.56 -7.32 8.13
CA LEU A 14 -16.55 -7.73 6.71
C LEU A 14 -15.27 -7.28 6.00
N ASP A 15 -14.73 -6.13 6.40
CA ASP A 15 -13.46 -5.65 5.86
C ASP A 15 -12.28 -6.54 6.29
N MET A 16 -12.33 -7.11 7.50
CA MET A 16 -11.34 -8.07 7.98
C MET A 16 -11.40 -9.41 7.23
N LEU A 17 -12.59 -9.84 6.79
CA LEU A 17 -12.75 -11.06 5.96
C LEU A 17 -12.06 -10.96 4.60
N ALA A 18 -11.83 -9.73 4.14
CA ALA A 18 -11.17 -9.50 2.87
C ALA A 18 -9.63 -9.56 2.98
N ILE A 19 -9.08 -9.85 4.18
CA ILE A 19 -7.66 -10.13 4.40
C ILE A 19 -7.36 -11.57 3.92
N PRO A 20 -6.46 -11.76 2.94
CA PRO A 20 -6.11 -13.08 2.46
C PRO A 20 -5.61 -14.00 3.60
N GLY A 21 -6.14 -15.22 3.66
CA GLY A 21 -5.78 -16.19 4.70
C GLY A 21 -6.50 -16.01 6.04
N ILE A 22 -7.42 -15.05 6.16
CA ILE A 22 -8.24 -14.85 7.37
C ILE A 22 -9.71 -15.06 7.05
N GLY A 23 -10.19 -16.26 7.39
CA GLY A 23 -11.60 -16.60 7.31
C GLY A 23 -12.41 -16.12 8.52
N PRO A 24 -13.75 -16.29 8.48
CA PRO A 24 -14.67 -15.80 9.52
C PRO A 24 -14.33 -16.24 10.94
N ARG A 25 -13.88 -17.49 11.11
CA ARG A 25 -13.45 -18.01 12.41
C ARG A 25 -12.29 -17.21 12.99
N ARG A 26 -11.30 -16.86 12.17
CA ARG A 26 -10.10 -16.12 12.59
C ARG A 26 -10.45 -14.66 12.88
N VAL A 27 -11.31 -14.03 12.08
CA VAL A 27 -11.82 -12.67 12.35
C VAL A 27 -12.52 -12.62 13.71
N ARG A 28 -13.39 -13.59 14.00
CA ARG A 28 -14.09 -13.66 15.28
C ARG A 28 -13.12 -13.80 16.46
N MET A 29 -12.10 -14.65 16.34
CA MET A 29 -11.08 -14.80 17.38
C MET A 29 -10.30 -13.50 17.63
N LEU A 30 -9.97 -12.75 16.57
CA LEU A 30 -9.31 -11.45 16.72
C LEU A 30 -10.21 -10.44 17.41
N HIS A 31 -11.48 -10.37 17.01
CA HIS A 31 -12.46 -9.48 17.64
C HIS A 31 -12.66 -9.84 19.12
N GLU A 32 -12.89 -11.12 19.46
CA GLU A 32 -13.10 -11.55 20.85
C GLU A 32 -11.86 -11.36 21.73
N ALA A 33 -10.66 -11.61 21.20
CA ALA A 33 -9.42 -11.49 21.98
C ALA A 33 -8.92 -10.04 22.11
N LEU A 34 -9.05 -9.24 21.06
CA LEU A 34 -8.44 -7.91 20.97
C LEU A 34 -9.44 -6.77 21.05
N HIS A 35 -10.74 -7.06 20.94
CA HIS A 35 -11.83 -6.08 20.90
C HIS A 35 -11.61 -5.05 19.79
N VAL A 36 -11.17 -5.54 18.63
CA VAL A 36 -10.96 -4.73 17.44
C VAL A 36 -12.16 -4.86 16.53
N ASP A 37 -12.77 -3.72 16.20
CA ASP A 37 -13.92 -3.63 15.33
C ASP A 37 -13.52 -3.16 13.93
N SER A 38 -12.40 -2.45 13.77
CA SER A 38 -11.98 -1.88 12.48
C SER A 38 -10.62 -2.38 11.97
N LEU A 39 -10.36 -2.22 10.67
CA LEU A 39 -9.04 -2.50 10.08
C LEU A 39 -7.94 -1.61 10.67
N ASP A 40 -8.27 -0.36 11.05
CA ASP A 40 -7.31 0.55 11.66
C ASP A 40 -6.94 0.09 13.08
N GLU A 41 -7.91 -0.33 13.89
CA GLU A 41 -7.64 -0.91 15.22
C GLU A 41 -6.87 -2.22 15.13
N LEU A 42 -7.24 -3.10 14.20
CA LEU A 42 -6.50 -4.34 13.95
C LEU A 42 -5.05 -4.07 13.54
N ARG A 43 -4.81 -3.02 12.74
CA ARG A 43 -3.47 -2.58 12.37
C ARG A 43 -2.67 -2.10 13.57
N GLU A 44 -3.24 -1.25 14.42
CA GLU A 44 -2.53 -0.77 15.61
C GLU A 44 -2.26 -1.91 16.60
N ALA A 45 -3.20 -2.85 16.75
CA ALA A 45 -2.99 -4.07 17.53
C ALA A 45 -1.86 -4.95 16.95
N ALA A 46 -1.79 -5.09 15.62
CA ALA A 46 -0.71 -5.82 14.95
C ALA A 46 0.65 -5.14 15.12
N LYS A 47 0.73 -3.81 15.02
CA LYS A 47 1.97 -3.05 15.27
C LYS A 47 2.44 -3.17 16.72
N ALA A 48 1.49 -3.18 17.66
CA ALA A 48 1.77 -3.35 19.08
C ALA A 48 2.14 -4.80 19.46
N GLY A 49 2.21 -5.73 18.50
CA GLY A 49 2.52 -7.14 18.77
C GLY A 49 1.41 -7.87 19.55
N ARG A 50 0.17 -7.34 19.56
CA ARG A 50 -0.96 -7.96 20.26
C ARG A 50 -1.61 -9.06 19.42
N VAL A 51 -1.41 -9.08 18.10
CA VAL A 51 -2.01 -10.11 17.25
C VAL A 51 -1.31 -11.45 17.47
N ARG A 52 0.02 -11.46 17.60
CA ARG A 52 0.80 -12.68 17.91
C ARG A 52 0.51 -13.30 19.28
N THR A 53 -0.18 -12.61 20.19
CA THR A 53 -0.58 -13.16 21.50
C THR A 53 -1.89 -13.94 21.44
N VAL A 54 -2.62 -13.88 20.32
CA VAL A 54 -3.86 -14.62 20.13
C VAL A 54 -3.54 -16.07 19.71
N PRO A 55 -4.09 -17.09 20.39
CA PRO A 55 -3.86 -18.49 19.99
C PRO A 55 -4.16 -18.74 18.52
N GLY A 56 -3.20 -19.32 17.79
CA GLY A 56 -3.32 -19.57 16.34
C GLY A 56 -2.92 -18.38 15.44
N PHE A 57 -2.42 -17.29 16.01
CA PHE A 57 -1.80 -16.17 15.30
C PHE A 57 -0.34 -16.06 15.74
N GLY A 58 0.59 -16.42 14.84
CA GLY A 58 2.02 -16.22 15.07
C GLY A 58 2.51 -14.93 14.45
N GLU A 59 3.79 -14.61 14.67
CA GLU A 59 4.46 -13.45 14.07
C GLU A 59 4.34 -13.41 12.54
N LYS A 60 4.45 -14.57 11.88
CA LYS A 60 4.24 -14.66 10.42
C LYS A 60 2.85 -14.18 10.00
N THR A 61 1.82 -14.59 10.73
CA THR A 61 0.44 -14.18 10.44
C THR A 61 0.23 -12.70 10.75
N GLU A 62 0.80 -12.20 11.84
CA GLU A 62 0.75 -10.77 12.18
C GLU A 62 1.36 -9.90 11.08
N THR A 63 2.55 -10.26 10.60
CA THR A 63 3.21 -9.56 9.48
C THR A 63 2.36 -9.63 8.20
N GLN A 64 1.74 -10.78 7.91
CA GLN A 64 0.82 -10.92 6.78
C GLN A 64 -0.43 -10.04 6.91
N ILE A 65 -1.02 -9.95 8.11
CA ILE A 65 -2.14 -9.07 8.42
C ILE A 65 -1.75 -7.62 8.17
N LEU A 66 -0.64 -7.18 8.76
CA LEU A 66 -0.15 -5.82 8.62
C LEU A 66 0.08 -5.47 7.15
N ALA A 67 0.74 -6.35 6.39
CA ALA A 67 1.00 -6.17 4.97
C ALA A 67 -0.29 -6.10 4.14
N ALA A 68 -1.28 -6.95 4.44
CA ALA A 68 -2.56 -6.96 3.74
C ALA A 68 -3.37 -5.67 4.00
N ILE A 69 -3.39 -5.19 5.25
CA ILE A 69 -4.07 -3.94 5.60
C ILE A 69 -3.39 -2.76 4.92
N ASP A 70 -2.05 -2.69 4.95
CA ASP A 70 -1.29 -1.63 4.28
C ASP A 70 -1.51 -1.61 2.77
N ALA A 71 -1.48 -2.78 2.12
CA ALA A 71 -1.70 -2.89 0.68
C ALA A 71 -3.13 -2.49 0.27
N ARG A 72 -4.13 -2.68 1.14
CA ARG A 72 -5.51 -2.26 0.87
C ARG A 72 -5.66 -0.75 1.03
N ARG A 73 -5.01 -0.17 2.04
CA ARG A 73 -5.05 1.28 2.30
C ARG A 73 -4.29 2.08 1.24
N SER A 74 -3.21 1.53 0.67
CA SER A 74 -2.55 2.16 -0.48
C SER A 74 -3.46 2.14 -1.72
N LYS A 75 -4.19 1.04 -1.96
CA LYS A 75 -5.14 0.93 -3.09
C LYS A 75 -6.35 1.85 -2.98
N SER A 76 -6.81 2.20 -1.77
CA SER A 76 -7.97 3.08 -1.58
C SER A 76 -7.62 4.57 -1.63
N ARG A 77 -6.34 4.95 -1.47
CA ARG A 77 -5.93 6.34 -1.50
C ARG A 77 -5.75 6.80 -2.94
N ARG A 78 -6.76 7.50 -3.45
CA ARG A 78 -6.71 8.19 -4.74
C ARG A 78 -6.24 9.63 -4.55
N PHE A 79 -5.44 10.11 -5.48
CA PHE A 79 -5.00 11.49 -5.60
C PHE A 79 -5.67 12.13 -6.81
N LEU A 80 -5.91 13.43 -6.73
CA LEU A 80 -6.31 14.18 -7.92
C LEU A 80 -5.20 14.11 -8.96
N LEU A 81 -5.57 14.12 -10.24
CA LEU A 81 -4.58 14.13 -11.33
C LEU A 81 -3.55 15.25 -11.17
N THR A 82 -3.96 16.42 -10.69
CA THR A 82 -3.08 17.58 -10.43
C THR A 82 -2.11 17.34 -9.27
N GLU A 83 -2.55 16.71 -8.18
CA GLU A 83 -1.67 16.32 -7.06
C GLU A 83 -0.65 15.26 -7.52
N ALA A 84 -1.09 14.32 -8.36
CA ALA A 84 -0.23 13.30 -8.96
C ALA A 84 0.82 13.92 -9.88
N GLU A 85 0.42 14.85 -10.75
CA GLU A 85 1.29 15.62 -11.66
C GLU A 85 2.43 16.32 -10.91
N GLN A 86 2.10 17.04 -9.82
CA GLN A 86 3.06 17.80 -9.01
C GLN A 86 4.17 16.93 -8.43
N ARG A 87 3.89 15.67 -8.12
CA ARG A 87 4.89 14.71 -7.63
C ARG A 87 5.61 13.98 -8.75
N LEU A 88 4.89 13.68 -9.82
CA LEU A 88 5.43 12.87 -10.91
C LEU A 88 6.45 13.65 -11.74
N GLN A 89 6.21 14.93 -12.04
CA GLN A 89 7.10 15.71 -12.92
C GLN A 89 8.52 15.86 -12.35
N PRO A 90 8.73 16.22 -11.06
CA PRO A 90 10.07 16.28 -10.48
C PRO A 90 10.78 14.92 -10.49
N LEU A 91 10.05 13.84 -10.18
CA LEU A 91 10.61 12.48 -10.22
C LEU A 91 11.00 12.07 -11.64
N LEU A 92 10.20 12.39 -12.66
CA LEU A 92 10.56 12.14 -14.06
C LEU A 92 11.80 12.92 -14.47
N ALA A 93 11.91 14.19 -14.08
CA ALA A 93 13.10 15.00 -14.35
C ALA A 93 14.34 14.43 -13.66
N TRP A 94 14.20 14.01 -12.40
CA TRP A 94 15.24 13.34 -11.64
C TRP A 94 15.72 12.08 -12.35
N LEU A 95 14.81 11.18 -12.73
CA LEU A 95 15.14 9.92 -13.40
C LEU A 95 15.77 10.13 -14.79
N LYS A 96 15.31 11.13 -15.56
CA LYS A 96 15.92 11.48 -16.85
C LYS A 96 17.38 11.92 -16.76
N ALA A 97 17.81 12.40 -15.60
CA ALA A 97 19.20 12.78 -15.34
C ALA A 97 20.10 11.60 -14.93
N ALA A 98 19.60 10.37 -14.86
CA ALA A 98 20.46 9.20 -14.61
C ALA A 98 21.33 8.89 -15.85
N PRO A 99 22.60 8.50 -15.68
CA PRO A 99 23.41 7.94 -16.75
C PRO A 99 22.69 6.79 -17.47
N GLY A 100 22.82 6.74 -18.80
CA GLY A 100 22.21 5.70 -19.62
C GLY A 100 20.70 5.85 -19.89
N THR A 101 20.03 6.83 -19.28
CA THR A 101 18.58 7.02 -19.51
C THR A 101 18.30 7.57 -20.90
N LEU A 102 17.48 6.85 -21.67
CA LEU A 102 17.01 7.23 -23.01
C LEU A 102 15.66 7.98 -22.95
N GLY A 103 14.87 7.72 -21.90
CA GLY A 103 13.60 8.40 -21.68
C GLY A 103 12.88 7.90 -20.45
N ALA A 104 12.01 8.74 -19.88
CA ALA A 104 11.13 8.36 -18.78
C ALA A 104 9.75 8.99 -18.97
N VAL A 105 8.70 8.21 -18.77
CA VAL A 105 7.30 8.64 -18.95
C VAL A 105 6.40 8.15 -17.82
N GLY A 106 5.41 8.97 -17.45
CA GLY A 106 4.30 8.55 -16.61
C GLY A 106 3.44 7.50 -17.34
N ALA A 107 3.09 6.44 -16.63
CA ALA A 107 2.31 5.31 -17.13
C ALA A 107 1.00 5.18 -16.34
N GLY A 108 0.41 3.98 -16.37
CA GLY A 108 -0.70 3.64 -15.48
C GLY A 108 -1.94 4.52 -15.66
N SER A 109 -2.59 4.83 -14.54
CA SER A 109 -3.80 5.65 -14.51
C SER A 109 -3.55 7.13 -14.85
N TYR A 110 -2.36 7.63 -14.53
CA TYR A 110 -1.90 8.98 -14.88
C TYR A 110 -1.88 9.19 -16.41
N ARG A 111 -1.22 8.29 -17.16
CA ARG A 111 -1.17 8.35 -18.64
C ARG A 111 -2.55 8.36 -19.30
N ARG A 112 -3.56 7.79 -18.64
CA ARG A 112 -4.94 7.71 -19.14
C ARG A 112 -5.81 8.89 -18.69
N MET A 113 -5.21 9.93 -18.10
CA MET A 113 -5.91 11.15 -17.65
C MET A 113 -7.11 10.83 -16.76
N ARG A 114 -6.96 9.86 -15.84
CA ARG A 114 -8.02 9.56 -14.87
C ARG A 114 -8.03 10.65 -13.80
N ASP A 115 -9.20 11.21 -13.50
CA ASP A 115 -9.39 12.22 -12.45
C ASP A 115 -8.81 11.80 -11.09
N ALA A 116 -8.91 10.49 -10.80
CA ALA A 116 -8.42 9.84 -9.59
C ALA A 116 -7.28 8.84 -9.89
N VAL A 117 -6.05 9.26 -9.60
CA VAL A 117 -4.83 8.46 -9.75
C VAL A 117 -4.58 7.66 -8.48
N GLY A 118 -4.24 6.38 -8.61
CA GLY A 118 -3.82 5.54 -7.47
C GLY A 118 -2.33 5.70 -7.23
N ASP A 119 -1.57 4.67 -7.60
CA ASP A 119 -0.11 4.73 -7.61
C ASP A 119 0.40 5.51 -8.84
N LEU A 120 1.61 6.06 -8.72
CA LEU A 120 2.36 6.63 -9.83
C LEU A 120 3.20 5.54 -10.49
N ASP A 121 2.80 5.13 -11.68
CA ASP A 121 3.57 4.20 -12.51
C ASP A 121 4.52 4.98 -13.43
N ILE A 122 5.79 4.59 -13.52
CA ILE A 122 6.79 5.20 -14.40
C ILE A 122 7.43 4.10 -15.24
N LEU A 123 7.58 4.37 -16.53
CA LEU A 123 8.41 3.56 -17.43
C LEU A 123 9.67 4.34 -17.76
N VAL A 124 10.83 3.72 -17.54
CA VAL A 124 12.14 4.27 -17.91
C VAL A 124 12.78 3.36 -18.95
N MET A 125 13.25 3.95 -20.04
CA MET A 125 14.11 3.29 -21.03
C MET A 125 15.55 3.66 -20.69
N SER A 126 16.41 2.67 -20.50
CA SER A 126 17.81 2.90 -20.16
C SER A 126 18.71 1.83 -20.77
N SER A 127 19.94 2.23 -21.12
CA SER A 127 21.03 1.30 -21.43
C SER A 127 21.76 0.81 -20.17
N ASP A 128 21.48 1.44 -19.02
CA ASP A 128 22.02 1.09 -17.71
C ASP A 128 20.87 1.09 -16.68
N ALA A 129 20.32 -0.09 -16.42
CA ALA A 129 19.20 -0.23 -15.49
C ALA A 129 19.63 0.03 -14.05
N ASP A 130 20.82 -0.42 -13.66
CA ASP A 130 21.32 -0.32 -12.28
C ASP A 130 21.52 1.15 -11.88
N ALA A 131 22.01 1.99 -12.78
CA ALA A 131 22.14 3.43 -12.53
C ALA A 131 20.78 4.11 -12.28
N VAL A 132 19.74 3.70 -13.01
CA VAL A 132 18.38 4.23 -12.84
C VAL A 132 17.78 3.76 -11.52
N MET A 133 17.91 2.47 -11.20
CA MET A 133 17.40 1.88 -9.95
C MET A 133 18.02 2.54 -8.72
N GLN A 134 19.36 2.59 -8.65
CA GLN A 134 20.06 3.26 -7.55
C GLN A 134 19.67 4.74 -7.42
N ARG A 135 19.38 5.41 -8.54
CA ARG A 135 18.95 6.80 -8.54
C ARG A 135 17.51 6.95 -8.04
N PHE A 136 16.62 6.03 -8.37
CA PHE A 136 15.25 5.99 -7.83
C PHE A 136 15.27 5.81 -6.32
N GLU A 137 16.05 4.86 -5.80
CA GLU A 137 16.18 4.60 -4.36
C GLU A 137 16.67 5.82 -3.56
N ARG A 138 17.48 6.69 -4.20
CA ARG A 138 18.05 7.91 -3.59
C ARG A 138 17.18 9.15 -3.75
N TYR A 139 16.03 9.06 -4.40
CA TYR A 139 15.17 10.22 -4.58
C TYR A 139 14.61 10.70 -3.24
N GLU A 140 14.68 12.00 -2.98
CA GLU A 140 14.45 12.60 -1.65
C GLU A 140 13.06 12.27 -1.06
N ASP A 141 12.06 12.21 -1.94
CA ASP A 141 10.67 11.94 -1.57
C ASP A 141 10.40 10.47 -1.32
N ILE A 142 11.36 9.55 -1.54
CA ILE A 142 11.19 8.15 -1.17
C ILE A 142 11.42 7.98 0.34
N GLU A 143 10.39 7.49 1.02
CA GLU A 143 10.43 7.19 2.46
C GLU A 143 11.03 5.80 2.71
N ARG A 144 10.56 4.80 1.95
CA ARG A 144 11.04 3.42 2.03
C ARG A 144 10.78 2.64 0.76
N MET A 145 11.66 1.68 0.47
CA MET A 145 11.47 0.71 -0.61
C MET A 145 10.56 -0.43 -0.16
N LEU A 146 9.62 -0.82 -1.02
CA LEU A 146 8.74 -1.98 -0.84
C LEU A 146 9.25 -3.20 -1.60
N THR A 147 9.82 -2.98 -2.78
CA THR A 147 10.37 -4.04 -3.63
C THR A 147 11.52 -3.43 -4.42
N SER A 148 12.65 -4.12 -4.48
CA SER A 148 13.79 -3.78 -5.33
C SER A 148 14.12 -4.97 -6.21
N GLY A 149 14.49 -4.71 -7.46
CA GLY A 149 14.72 -5.74 -8.47
C GLY A 149 15.36 -5.15 -9.73
N PRO A 150 15.97 -6.00 -10.58
CA PRO A 150 16.88 -5.55 -11.64
C PRO A 150 16.22 -4.66 -12.70
N THR A 151 14.90 -4.79 -12.88
CA THR A 151 14.13 -4.03 -13.88
C THR A 151 12.86 -3.41 -13.31
N ARG A 152 12.64 -3.53 -12.00
CA ARG A 152 11.43 -3.02 -11.36
C ARG A 152 11.65 -2.75 -9.88
N GLU A 153 11.30 -1.53 -9.50
CA GLU A 153 11.28 -1.10 -8.11
C GLU A 153 9.92 -0.53 -7.73
N ARG A 154 9.68 -0.50 -6.42
CA ARG A 154 8.52 0.15 -5.83
C ARG A 154 8.92 0.79 -4.52
N GLY A 155 8.68 2.09 -4.40
CA GLY A 155 8.87 2.85 -3.16
C GLY A 155 7.55 3.42 -2.64
N ILE A 156 7.53 3.77 -1.36
CA ILE A 156 6.51 4.63 -0.76
C ILE A 156 7.08 6.04 -0.67
N ALA A 157 6.35 7.00 -1.20
CA ALA A 157 6.70 8.40 -1.09
C ALA A 157 6.34 8.97 0.29
N ARG A 158 7.14 9.93 0.77
CA ARG A 158 6.91 10.67 2.01
C ARG A 158 5.54 11.37 1.98
N ARG A 159 4.86 11.36 3.12
CA ARG A 159 3.59 12.09 3.28
C ARG A 159 3.85 13.59 3.23
N ILE A 160 3.15 14.30 2.35
CA ILE A 160 3.06 15.76 2.44
C ILE A 160 2.15 16.08 3.62
N ALA A 161 2.62 16.92 4.54
CA ALA A 161 1.76 17.58 5.50
C ALA A 161 0.84 18.50 4.68
N ARG A 162 -0.48 18.21 4.67
CA ARG A 162 -1.42 19.14 4.05
C ARG A 162 -1.36 20.44 4.84
N SER A 163 -0.86 21.52 4.23
CA SER A 163 -1.17 22.86 4.72
C SER A 163 -2.69 23.00 4.65
N ARG A 164 -3.29 23.33 5.80
CA ARG A 164 -4.71 23.64 5.89
C ARG A 164 -5.06 24.85 5.04
#